data_AF-A0A3B9P8Z5-F1
#
_entry.id   AF-A0A3B9P8Z5-F1
#
_cell.length_a   1.000
_cell.length_b   1.000
_cell.length_c   1.000
_cell.angle_alpha   90.00
_cell.angle_beta   90.00
_cell.angle_gamma   90.00
#
_symmetry.space_group_name_H-M   'P 1'
#
loop_
_entity.id
_entity.type
_entity.pdbx_description
1 polymer ?
#
loop_
_entity_poly.entity_id
_entity_poly.type
_entity_poly.pdbx_seq_one_letter_code
_entity_poly.pdbx_strand_id
1 'polypeptide(L)' 'MDILAAFGLSASAGLNAYIPLLVVSILARFTDVIQLSEPWNAMESWWIIGTLF' A
#
# COMPACT_ATOMS: atom_id res chain seq x y z
N MET A 1 -0.18 30.44 0.55
CA MET A 1 -1.09 29.48 1.23
C MET A 1 -1.20 28.18 0.44
N ASP A 2 -0.84 28.16 -0.84
CA ASP A 2 -1.15 27.07 -1.78
C ASP A 2 -0.19 25.87 -1.72
N ILE A 3 1.08 26.08 -1.35
CA ILE A 3 2.08 25.00 -1.27
C ILE A 3 1.73 24.01 -0.14
N LEU A 4 1.35 24.49 1.05
CA LEU A 4 0.97 23.62 2.17
C LEU A 4 -0.32 22.83 1.86
N ALA A 5 -1.27 23.46 1.16
CA ALA A 5 -2.47 22.78 0.68
C ALA A 5 -2.14 21.73 -0.40
N ALA A 6 -1.25 22.04 -1.34
CA ALA A 6 -0.77 21.09 -2.35
C ALA A 6 -0.03 19.90 -1.72
N PHE A 7 0.79 20.13 -0.68
CA PHE A 7 1.41 19.06 0.11
C PHE A 7 0.37 18.23 0.87
N GLY A 8 -0.64 18.86 1.48
CA GLY A 8 -1.73 18.14 2.14
C GLY A 8 -2.53 17.25 1.17
N LEU A 9 -2.83 17.76 -0.03
CA LEU A 9 -3.51 17.00 -1.08
C LEU A 9 -2.64 15.85 -1.61
N SER A 10 -1.34 16.09 -1.82
CA SER A 10 -0.37 15.08 -2.26
C SER A 10 -0.14 14.00 -1.21
N ALA A 11 -0.05 14.37 0.07
CA ALA A 11 0.06 13.44 1.19
C ALA A 11 -1.21 12.58 1.32
N SER A 12 -2.39 13.18 1.18
CA SER A 12 -3.66 12.45 1.16
C SER A 12 -3.78 11.52 -0.04
N ALA A 13 -3.31 11.93 -1.22
CA ALA A 13 -3.28 11.09 -2.41
C ALA A 13 -2.30 9.92 -2.26
N GLY A 14 -1.14 10.15 -1.65
CA GLY A 14 -0.21 9.10 -1.25
C GLY A 14 -0.88 8.11 -0.30
N LEU A 15 -1.37 8.58 0.85
CA LEU A 15 -2.01 7.74 1.87
C LEU A 15 -3.19 6.94 1.32
N ASN A 16 -4.01 7.53 0.45
CA ASN A 16 -5.13 6.85 -0.21
C ASN A 16 -4.67 5.72 -1.14
N ALA A 17 -3.47 5.78 -1.72
CA ALA A 17 -2.89 4.70 -2.50
C ALA A 17 -2.19 3.64 -1.61
N TYR A 18 -1.60 4.04 -0.49
CA TYR A 18 -0.95 3.13 0.46
C TYR A 18 -1.95 2.22 1.18
N ILE A 19 -3.11 2.74 1.61
CA ILE A 19 -4.11 1.98 2.37
C ILE A 19 -4.60 0.73 1.60
N PRO A 20 -5.07 0.82 0.34
CA PRO A 20 -5.48 -0.35 -0.43
C PRO A 20 -4.34 -1.34 -0.66
N LEU A 21 -3.11 -0.86 -0.90
CA LEU A 21 -1.95 -1.74 -1.08
C LEU A 21 -1.63 -2.51 0.20
N LEU A 22 -1.69 -1.86 1.36
CA LEU A 22 -1.49 -2.51 2.65
C LEU A 22 -2.56 -3.59 2.89
N VAL A 23 -3.82 -3.29 2.58
CA VAL A 23 -4.93 -4.24 2.68
C VAL A 23 -4.69 -5.44 1.77
N VAL A 24 -4.32 -5.23 0.50
CA VAL A 24 -4.01 -6.31 -0.45
C VAL A 24 -2.82 -7.15 0.03
N SER A 25 -1.75 -6.51 0.49
CA SER A 25 -0.56 -7.20 1.01
C SER A 25 -0.87 -8.08 2.22
N ILE A 26 -1.68 -7.57 3.17
CA ILE A 26 -2.10 -8.34 4.36
C ILE A 26 -3.05 -9.48 3.96
N LEU A 27 -4.03 -9.21 3.08
CA LEU A 27 -4.94 -10.26 2.61
C LEU A 27 -4.17 -11.37 1.89
N ALA A 28 -3.29 -11.05 0.95
CA ALA A 28 -2.52 -12.05 0.22
C ALA A 28 -1.52 -12.81 1.13
N ARG A 29 -0.95 -12.16 2.15
CA ARG A 29 -0.04 -12.80 3.12
C ARG A 29 -0.75 -13.82 4.01
N PHE A 30 -1.94 -13.50 4.51
CA PHE A 30 -2.60 -14.24 5.59
C PHE A 30 -3.85 -15.01 5.15
N THR A 31 -4.30 -14.83 3.90
CA THR A 31 -5.49 -15.50 3.36
C THR A 31 -5.27 -15.93 1.91
N ASP A 32 -5.94 -16.99 1.48
CA ASP A 32 -5.94 -17.44 0.08
C ASP A 32 -6.98 -16.72 -0.79
N VAL A 33 -7.56 -15.62 -0.30
CA VAL A 33 -8.61 -14.87 -1.03
C VAL A 33 -8.04 -14.21 -2.29
N ILE A 34 -6.76 -13.82 -2.25
CA ILE A 34 -6.04 -13.17 -3.35
C ILE A 34 -4.70 -13.86 -3.49
N GLN A 35 -4.46 -14.52 -4.64
CA GLN A 35 -3.15 -15.08 -4.98
C GLN A 35 -2.43 -14.13 -5.94
N LEU A 36 -1.30 -13.59 -5.50
CA LEU A 36 -0.49 -12.68 -6.31
C LEU A 36 0.51 -13.49 -7.14
N SER A 37 0.44 -13.35 -8.47
CA SER A 37 1.45 -13.92 -9.36
C SER A 37 2.73 -13.08 -9.37
N GLU A 38 3.86 -13.66 -9.75
CA GLU A 38 5.12 -12.93 -9.91
C GLU A 38 4.97 -11.79 -10.93
N PRO A 39 5.50 -10.56 -10.68
CA PRO A 39 6.35 -10.15 -9.55
C PRO A 39 5.59 -9.62 -8.32
N TRP A 40 4.25 -9.62 -8.36
CA TRP A 40 3.42 -9.02 -7.32
C TRP A 40 3.39 -9.84 -6.03
N ASN A 41 3.80 -11.10 -6.05
CA ASN A 41 4.06 -11.91 -4.85
C ASN A 41 5.06 -11.23 -3.89
N ALA A 42 5.91 -10.31 -4.38
CA ALA A 42 6.76 -9.48 -3.52
C ALA A 42 5.95 -8.69 -2.48
N MET A 43 4.70 -8.31 -2.78
CA MET A 43 3.81 -7.59 -1.87
C MET A 43 3.46 -8.38 -0.61
N GLU A 44 3.64 -9.71 -0.61
CA GLU A 44 3.50 -10.56 0.57
C GLU A 44 4.74 -10.50 1.47
N SER A 45 5.84 -9.87 1.07
CA SER A 45 7.05 -9.77 1.89
C SER A 45 6.85 -8.87 3.10
N TRP A 46 7.37 -9.29 4.26
CA TRP A 46 7.36 -8.49 5.49
C TRP A 46 7.99 -7.10 5.30
N TRP A 47 8.98 -6.98 4.42
CA TRP A 47 9.61 -5.70 4.09
C TRP A 47 8.66 -4.72 3.39
N ILE A 48 7.83 -5.23 2.48
CA ILE A 48 6.88 -4.39 1.73
C ILE A 48 5.70 -4.02 2.61
N ILE A 49 5.15 -4.97 3.37
CA ILE A 49 4.11 -4.68 4.37
C ILE A 49 4.60 -3.64 5.39
N GLY A 50 5.84 -3.76 5.88
CA GLY A 50 6.43 -2.81 6.82
C GLY A 50 6.78 -1.45 6.22
N THR A 51 6.91 -1.33 4.90
CA THR A 51 7.12 -0.04 4.22
C THR A 51 5.79 0.66 3.91
N LEU A 52 4.70 -0.10 3.78
CA LEU A 52 3.35 0.42 3.55
C LEU A 52 2.67 0.92 4.83
N PHE A 53 3.21 0.56 6.01
CA PHE A 53 2.77 1.02 7.33
C PHE A 53 3.50 2.31 7.74
#